data_AF-A0A7C2WWG5-F1
#
_entry.id   AF-A0A7C2WWG5-F1
#
_cell.length_a   1.000
_cell.length_b   1.000
_cell.length_c   1.000
_cell.angle_alpha   90.00
_cell.angle_beta   90.00
_cell.angle_gamma   90.00
#
_symmetry.space_group_name_H-M   'P 1'
#
loop_
_entity.id
_entity.type
_entity.pdbx_description
1 polymer ?
#
loop_
_entity_poly.entity_id
_entity_poly.type
_entity_poly.pdbx_seq_one_letter_code
_entity_poly.pdbx_strand_id
1 'polypeptide(L)'
;MREGTQIYKPISSMQSTARNAYGVETTTILRWVLIVSLPLTIGALYQMSSLAFELGVFPSSWKWTSALVVGTIGVVVELALLIGSWTRWRIDLIDFVTSIPRILGRHNWLNILVFAVLMGVYPILIMGRLGQYLEGHWVRSFVMWILALMGATILFSVVKKRTWFETLILSILLYSAVYRATIFAPWISTFPFSLGYSEGSRYYFASLFFGERIYSFPGLELPLFHPSRYVLQSIPFLIPGSPLWLHRTWQVFLWIGLTFFTALLFGKRLSIRDKFHRVIFLLWAFLFLFQCPVYYHLLVMVVLVLWGTNSRNFIQTLIIVIFASVWAGISRINWLPVPGMLACTLYFLELRKQEEWSLLRYLRSPLLWLSLGSSAAFGSNLAYQILARGATNWLSSIQDSPLLWYRLLPSATYKLGVLPAILIASIPLVFLILSNVLRRPRRWHPIRILSL
;
A
#
# COMPACT_ATOMS: atom_id res chain seq x y z
N MET A 1 60.80 -10.10 -27.25
CA MET A 1 60.21 -9.34 -26.13
C MET A 1 59.48 -8.15 -26.72
N ARG A 2 58.16 -8.08 -26.51
CA ARG A 2 57.26 -7.02 -26.97
C ARG A 2 57.13 -5.99 -25.86
N GLU A 3 57.38 -4.72 -26.15
CA GLU A 3 56.94 -3.62 -25.29
C GLU A 3 55.83 -2.84 -25.99
N GLY A 4 54.66 -2.86 -25.36
CA GLY A 4 53.43 -2.26 -25.84
C GLY A 4 53.31 -0.82 -25.38
N THR A 5 53.07 0.07 -26.33
CA THR A 5 52.72 1.47 -26.14
C THR A 5 51.30 1.56 -25.56
N GLN A 6 51.18 1.91 -24.27
CA GLN A 6 49.90 2.28 -23.68
C GLN A 6 49.48 3.66 -24.20
N ILE A 7 48.49 3.67 -25.08
CA ILE A 7 47.82 4.88 -25.57
C ILE A 7 46.99 5.47 -24.42
N TYR A 8 47.50 6.55 -23.81
CA TYR A 8 46.72 7.40 -22.90
C TYR A 8 45.58 8.05 -23.69
N LYS A 9 44.33 7.63 -23.43
CA LYS A 9 43.15 8.37 -23.90
C LYS A 9 43.04 9.71 -23.16
N PRO A 10 42.77 10.83 -23.86
CA PRO A 10 42.70 12.15 -23.25
C PRO A 10 41.49 12.26 -22.30
N ILE A 11 41.70 12.86 -21.13
CA ILE A 11 40.72 13.10 -20.05
C ILE A 11 39.47 13.88 -20.56
N SER A 12 39.61 14.68 -21.62
CA SER A 12 38.51 15.39 -22.28
C SER A 12 37.46 14.46 -22.91
N SER A 13 37.88 13.28 -23.37
CA SER A 13 36.96 12.28 -23.96
C SER A 13 36.09 11.59 -22.91
N MET A 14 36.55 11.51 -21.65
CA MET A 14 35.78 10.95 -20.53
C MET A 14 34.74 11.94 -19.97
N GLN A 15 35.04 13.25 -19.97
CA GLN A 15 34.08 14.28 -19.54
C GLN A 15 32.95 14.49 -20.56
N SER A 16 33.22 14.36 -21.87
CA SER A 16 32.18 14.46 -22.90
C SER A 16 31.25 13.24 -22.90
N THR A 17 31.78 12.03 -22.67
CA THR A 17 30.96 10.82 -22.55
C THR A 17 30.09 10.84 -21.28
N ALA A 18 30.60 11.33 -20.15
CA ALA A 18 29.82 11.46 -18.91
C ALA A 18 28.70 12.51 -19.02
N ARG A 19 28.95 13.67 -19.65
CA ARG A 19 27.91 14.67 -19.95
C ARG A 19 26.84 14.11 -20.90
N ASN A 20 27.25 13.38 -21.93
CA ASN A 20 26.32 12.76 -22.87
C ASN A 20 25.43 11.70 -22.20
N ALA A 21 25.98 10.86 -21.32
CA ALA A 21 25.20 9.85 -20.61
C ALA A 21 24.16 10.47 -19.66
N TYR A 22 24.55 11.51 -18.90
CA TYR A 22 23.64 12.23 -17.99
C TYR A 22 22.53 12.97 -18.73
N GLY A 23 22.84 13.57 -19.88
CA GLY A 23 21.86 14.23 -20.74
C GLY A 23 20.83 13.25 -21.32
N VAL A 24 21.24 12.06 -21.74
CA VAL A 24 20.35 11.04 -22.32
C VAL A 24 19.34 10.51 -21.30
N GLU A 25 19.78 10.19 -20.08
CA GLU A 25 18.89 9.71 -19.02
C GLU A 25 17.85 10.78 -18.63
N THR A 26 18.30 12.03 -18.45
CA THR A 26 17.41 13.15 -18.10
C THR A 26 16.38 13.45 -19.18
N THR A 27 16.80 13.38 -20.46
CA THR A 27 15.87 13.54 -21.60
C THR A 27 14.78 12.47 -21.58
N THR A 28 15.18 11.22 -21.30
CA THR A 28 14.26 10.08 -21.28
C THR A 28 13.23 10.24 -20.17
N ILE A 29 13.65 10.64 -18.97
CA ILE A 29 12.77 10.90 -17.83
C ILE A 29 11.79 12.04 -18.15
N LEU A 30 12.27 13.16 -18.71
CA LEU A 30 11.43 14.30 -19.08
C LEU A 30 10.32 13.87 -20.06
N ARG A 31 10.67 13.10 -21.09
CA ARG A 31 9.70 12.57 -22.05
C ARG A 31 8.66 11.68 -21.39
N TRP A 32 9.07 10.77 -20.51
CA TRP A 32 8.12 9.94 -19.75
C TRP A 32 7.16 10.76 -18.89
N VAL A 33 7.67 11.78 -18.20
CA VAL A 33 6.83 12.69 -17.42
C VAL A 33 5.81 13.38 -18.30
N LEU A 34 6.21 13.92 -19.46
CA LEU A 34 5.30 14.59 -20.39
C LEU A 34 4.28 13.63 -21.01
N ILE A 35 4.70 12.41 -21.38
CA ILE A 35 3.82 11.36 -21.93
C ILE A 35 2.76 10.93 -20.92
N VAL A 36 3.09 10.91 -19.61
CA VAL A 36 2.12 10.59 -18.55
C VAL A 36 1.27 11.80 -18.17
N SER A 37 1.84 13.00 -18.15
CA SER A 37 1.12 14.23 -17.77
C SER A 37 0.02 14.54 -18.77
N LEU A 38 0.31 14.45 -20.08
CA LEU A 38 -0.60 14.86 -21.13
C LEU A 38 -1.98 14.14 -21.08
N PRO A 39 -2.07 12.80 -20.98
CA PRO A 39 -3.35 12.13 -20.79
C PRO A 39 -4.06 12.49 -19.49
N LEU A 40 -3.34 12.73 -18.39
CA LEU A 40 -3.93 13.14 -17.13
C LEU A 40 -4.54 14.53 -17.23
N THR A 41 -3.84 15.48 -17.87
CA THR A 41 -4.31 16.83 -18.12
C THR A 41 -5.53 16.83 -19.04
N ILE A 42 -5.48 16.07 -20.15
CA ILE A 42 -6.62 15.92 -21.08
C ILE A 42 -7.82 15.29 -20.36
N GLY A 43 -7.61 14.21 -19.61
CA GLY A 43 -8.67 13.54 -18.86
C GLY A 43 -9.30 14.44 -17.79
N ALA A 44 -8.48 15.22 -17.09
CA ALA A 44 -8.95 16.18 -16.09
C ALA A 44 -9.74 17.31 -16.76
N LEU A 45 -9.26 17.85 -17.88
CA LEU A 45 -9.96 18.86 -18.66
C LEU A 45 -11.32 18.36 -19.17
N TYR A 46 -11.36 17.14 -19.73
CA TYR A 46 -12.60 16.50 -20.18
C TYR A 46 -13.60 16.32 -19.03
N GLN A 47 -13.13 15.88 -17.87
CA GLN A 47 -14.00 15.66 -16.73
C GLN A 47 -14.53 16.97 -16.13
N MET A 48 -13.68 18.00 -16.06
CA MET A 48 -14.07 19.34 -15.63
C MET A 48 -15.04 20.00 -16.62
N SER A 49 -14.85 19.81 -17.92
CA SER A 49 -15.76 20.35 -18.94
C SER A 49 -17.12 19.66 -18.87
N SER A 50 -17.16 18.32 -18.78
CA SER A 50 -18.42 17.56 -18.59
C SER A 50 -19.20 18.08 -17.39
N LEU A 51 -18.53 18.23 -16.24
CA LEU A 51 -19.16 18.75 -15.02
C LEU A 51 -19.65 20.21 -15.20
N ALA A 52 -18.89 21.06 -15.89
CA ALA A 52 -19.29 22.44 -16.14
C ALA A 52 -20.53 22.55 -17.06
N PHE A 53 -20.64 21.66 -18.06
CA PHE A 53 -21.81 21.57 -18.92
C PHE A 53 -23.03 21.01 -18.17
N GLU A 54 -22.85 19.96 -17.37
CA GLU A 54 -23.91 19.35 -16.55
C GLU A 54 -24.49 20.35 -15.54
N LEU A 55 -23.65 21.19 -14.94
CA LEU A 55 -24.07 22.24 -14.02
C LEU A 55 -24.66 23.48 -14.72
N GLY A 56 -24.61 23.56 -16.05
CA GLY A 56 -25.08 24.72 -16.82
C GLY A 56 -24.28 26.01 -16.54
N VAL A 57 -23.05 25.89 -16.01
CA VAL A 57 -22.23 27.03 -15.58
C VAL A 57 -21.28 27.52 -16.68
N PHE A 58 -21.08 26.74 -17.74
CA PHE A 58 -20.29 27.15 -18.90
C PHE A 58 -21.22 27.69 -20.01
N PRO A 59 -20.93 28.85 -20.63
CA PRO A 59 -19.77 29.75 -20.41
C PRO A 59 -20.00 30.83 -19.33
N SER A 60 -21.16 30.85 -18.67
CA SER A 60 -21.64 31.93 -17.80
C SER A 60 -20.74 32.23 -16.59
N SER A 61 -20.02 31.25 -16.07
CA SER A 61 -19.15 31.39 -14.90
C SER A 61 -17.71 31.64 -15.32
N TRP A 62 -17.21 32.85 -15.06
CA TRP A 62 -15.82 33.21 -15.36
C TRP A 62 -14.80 32.26 -14.70
N LYS A 63 -15.11 31.71 -13.51
CA LYS A 63 -14.22 30.78 -12.80
C LYS A 63 -14.06 29.46 -13.56
N TRP A 64 -15.18 28.89 -14.03
CA TRP A 64 -15.17 27.66 -14.82
C TRP A 64 -14.55 27.89 -16.18
N THR A 65 -14.91 28.97 -16.86
CA THR A 65 -14.33 29.33 -18.16
C THR A 65 -12.81 29.54 -18.04
N SER A 66 -12.34 30.25 -17.00
CA SER A 66 -10.90 30.42 -16.75
C SER A 66 -10.19 29.09 -16.46
N ALA A 67 -10.79 28.22 -15.65
CA ALA A 67 -10.22 26.91 -15.34
C ALA A 67 -10.08 26.03 -16.61
N LEU A 68 -11.09 26.03 -17.48
CA LEU A 68 -11.05 25.30 -18.75
C LEU A 68 -10.01 25.89 -19.71
N VAL A 69 -9.95 27.22 -19.84
CA VAL A 69 -8.94 27.89 -20.67
C VAL A 69 -7.52 27.58 -20.18
N VAL A 70 -7.27 27.67 -18.86
CA VAL A 70 -5.97 27.33 -18.27
C VAL A 70 -5.64 25.85 -18.52
N GLY A 71 -6.61 24.95 -18.39
CA GLY A 71 -6.43 23.53 -18.71
C GLY A 71 -6.08 23.29 -20.18
N THR A 72 -6.79 23.95 -21.11
CA THR A 72 -6.49 23.89 -22.55
C THR A 72 -5.10 24.43 -22.87
N ILE A 73 -4.71 25.57 -22.30
CA ILE A 73 -3.35 26.12 -22.44
C ILE A 73 -2.33 25.11 -21.88
N GLY A 74 -2.61 24.48 -20.74
CA GLY A 74 -1.78 23.44 -20.16
C GLY A 74 -1.52 22.27 -21.13
N VAL A 75 -2.57 21.75 -21.78
CA VAL A 75 -2.45 20.70 -22.80
C VAL A 75 -1.57 21.14 -23.97
N VAL A 76 -1.78 22.36 -24.48
CA VAL A 76 -0.99 22.90 -25.61
C VAL A 76 0.48 23.05 -25.22
N VAL A 77 0.76 23.57 -24.02
CA VAL A 77 2.12 23.71 -23.49
C VAL A 77 2.78 22.35 -23.29
N GLU A 78 2.10 21.38 -22.68
CA GLU A 78 2.63 20.02 -22.50
C GLU A 78 2.94 19.34 -23.83
N LEU A 79 2.08 19.50 -24.84
CA LEU A 79 2.30 18.98 -26.18
C LEU A 79 3.50 19.66 -26.86
N ALA A 80 3.60 20.99 -26.76
CA ALA A 80 4.73 21.76 -27.30
C ALA A 80 6.05 21.36 -26.63
N LEU A 81 6.07 21.18 -25.31
CA LEU A 81 7.23 20.68 -24.55
C LEU A 81 7.60 19.26 -24.95
N LEU A 82 6.61 18.38 -25.14
CA LEU A 82 6.82 17.01 -25.57
C LEU A 82 7.48 16.99 -26.95
N ILE A 83 6.92 17.70 -27.93
CA ILE A 83 7.50 17.83 -29.28
C ILE A 83 8.90 18.45 -29.19
N GLY A 84 9.05 19.56 -28.46
CA GLY A 84 10.31 20.26 -28.24
C GLY A 84 11.40 19.35 -27.68
N SER A 85 11.05 18.40 -26.80
CA SER A 85 11.99 17.42 -26.22
C SER A 85 12.60 16.45 -27.25
N TRP A 86 12.01 16.30 -28.43
CA TRP A 86 12.55 15.51 -29.56
C TRP A 86 13.38 16.35 -30.54
N THR A 87 13.34 17.68 -30.42
CA THR A 87 14.05 18.61 -31.31
C THR A 87 15.40 19.05 -30.72
N ARG A 88 16.01 20.08 -31.32
CA ARG A 88 17.23 20.73 -30.84
C ARG A 88 17.01 21.48 -29.51
N TRP A 89 15.78 21.93 -29.23
CA TRP A 89 15.43 22.62 -27.98
C TRP A 89 15.52 21.74 -26.73
N ARG A 90 15.74 20.43 -26.89
CA ARG A 90 15.92 19.51 -25.76
C ARG A 90 17.03 19.96 -24.80
N ILE A 91 18.10 20.59 -25.30
CA ILE A 91 19.23 21.01 -24.48
C ILE A 91 18.79 22.11 -23.52
N ASP A 92 18.15 23.15 -24.06
CA ASP A 92 17.62 24.27 -23.28
C ASP A 92 16.55 23.82 -22.26
N LEU A 93 15.68 22.89 -22.66
CA LEU A 93 14.68 22.31 -21.75
C LEU A 93 15.32 21.54 -20.58
N ILE A 94 16.35 20.74 -20.85
CA ILE A 94 17.07 20.00 -19.81
C ILE A 94 17.81 20.97 -18.89
N ASP A 95 18.45 22.00 -19.43
CA ASP A 95 19.14 23.01 -18.64
C ASP A 95 18.15 23.77 -17.75
N PHE A 96 16.98 24.13 -18.27
CA PHE A 96 15.89 24.73 -17.49
C PHE A 96 15.44 23.80 -16.36
N VAL A 97 15.06 22.56 -16.66
CA VAL A 97 14.56 21.59 -15.66
C VAL A 97 15.61 21.28 -14.60
N THR A 98 16.88 21.16 -14.99
CA THR A 98 17.97 20.88 -14.04
C THR A 98 18.44 22.11 -13.26
N SER A 99 18.10 23.32 -13.70
CA SER A 99 18.41 24.55 -12.95
C SER A 99 17.58 24.67 -11.68
N ILE A 100 16.33 24.22 -11.68
CA ILE A 100 15.40 24.38 -10.57
C ILE A 100 15.92 23.68 -9.29
N PRO A 101 16.29 22.38 -9.31
CA PRO A 101 16.85 21.73 -8.13
C PRO A 101 18.17 22.35 -7.65
N ARG A 102 18.97 22.95 -8.54
CA ARG A 102 20.24 23.63 -8.16
C ARG A 102 19.97 24.88 -7.34
N ILE A 103 18.95 25.65 -7.71
CA ILE A 103 18.51 26.84 -6.95
C ILE A 103 17.97 26.41 -5.59
N LEU A 104 17.09 25.41 -5.58
CA LEU A 104 16.50 24.88 -4.35
C LEU A 104 17.55 24.30 -3.39
N GLY A 105 18.59 23.64 -3.90
CA GLY A 105 19.64 22.98 -3.10
C GLY A 105 20.47 23.89 -2.20
N ARG A 106 20.27 25.22 -2.26
CA ARG A 106 20.89 26.19 -1.33
C ARG A 106 20.32 26.10 0.09
N HIS A 107 19.06 25.70 0.25
CA HIS A 107 18.37 25.69 1.55
C HIS A 107 17.57 24.41 1.80
N ASN A 108 18.27 23.29 2.00
CA ASN A 108 17.64 21.97 2.13
C ASN A 108 16.60 21.84 3.25
N TRP A 109 16.77 22.53 4.38
CA TRP A 109 15.82 22.44 5.50
C TRP A 109 14.49 23.14 5.16
N LEU A 110 14.53 24.28 4.48
CA LEU A 110 13.34 24.96 3.97
C LEU A 110 12.60 24.07 2.97
N ASN A 111 13.33 23.39 2.09
CA ASN A 111 12.74 22.44 1.13
C ASN A 111 12.00 21.30 1.82
N ILE A 112 12.54 20.75 2.91
CA ILE A 112 11.84 19.71 3.70
C ILE A 112 10.57 20.28 4.33
N LEU A 113 10.62 21.48 4.90
CA LEU A 113 9.44 22.14 5.48
C LEU A 113 8.37 22.41 4.42
N VAL A 114 8.75 22.99 3.28
CA VAL A 114 7.85 23.26 2.15
C VAL A 114 7.23 21.96 1.65
N PHE A 115 8.03 20.90 1.49
CA PHE A 115 7.51 19.59 1.10
C PHE A 115 6.53 19.01 2.13
N ALA A 116 6.81 19.16 3.43
CA ALA A 116 5.91 18.72 4.49
C ALA A 116 4.56 19.45 4.44
N VAL A 117 4.57 20.76 4.22
CA VAL A 117 3.34 21.55 4.01
C VAL A 117 2.61 21.10 2.74
N LEU A 118 3.35 20.90 1.64
CA LEU A 118 2.79 20.49 0.36
C LEU A 118 2.07 19.13 0.45
N MET A 119 2.58 18.19 1.25
CA MET A 119 1.92 16.91 1.53
C MET A 119 0.51 17.07 2.13
N GLY A 120 0.26 18.11 2.92
CA GLY A 120 -1.04 18.42 3.48
C GLY A 120 -2.03 19.02 2.47
N VAL A 121 -1.54 19.61 1.38
CA VAL A 121 -2.38 20.27 0.37
C VAL A 121 -3.32 19.28 -0.31
N TYR A 122 -2.84 18.10 -0.68
CA TYR A 122 -3.67 17.12 -1.39
C TYR A 122 -4.88 16.66 -0.54
N PRO A 123 -4.73 16.17 0.70
CA PRO A 123 -5.87 15.85 1.56
C PRO A 123 -6.80 17.05 1.79
N ILE A 124 -6.27 18.26 2.01
CA ILE A 124 -7.08 19.46 2.23
C ILE A 124 -7.93 19.80 1.00
N LEU A 125 -7.37 19.71 -0.21
CA LEU A 125 -8.11 19.96 -1.44
C LEU A 125 -9.23 18.94 -1.66
N ILE A 126 -8.94 17.65 -1.44
CA ILE A 126 -9.88 16.56 -1.73
C ILE A 126 -10.95 16.39 -0.64
N MET A 127 -10.59 16.54 0.63
CA MET A 127 -11.50 16.35 1.77
C MET A 127 -12.16 17.66 2.24
N GLY A 128 -11.63 18.82 1.82
CA GLY A 128 -12.19 20.13 2.13
C GLY A 128 -13.33 20.54 1.20
N ARG A 129 -13.74 21.80 1.30
CA ARG A 129 -14.87 22.38 0.54
C ARG A 129 -14.72 22.30 -0.98
N LEU A 130 -13.48 22.28 -1.48
CA LEU A 130 -13.20 22.17 -2.92
C LEU A 130 -13.36 20.72 -3.43
N GLY A 131 -13.38 19.73 -2.54
CA GLY A 131 -13.45 18.31 -2.87
C GLY A 131 -14.66 17.92 -3.73
N GLN A 132 -15.79 18.62 -3.55
CA GLN A 132 -17.03 18.44 -4.33
C GLN A 132 -16.84 18.77 -5.83
N TYR A 133 -15.91 19.66 -6.16
CA TYR A 133 -15.57 20.00 -7.55
C TYR A 133 -14.45 19.11 -8.10
N LEU A 134 -13.80 18.33 -7.24
CA LEU A 134 -12.68 17.46 -7.55
C LEU A 134 -13.06 15.98 -7.40
N GLU A 135 -14.33 15.60 -7.56
CA GLU A 135 -14.77 14.21 -7.35
C GLU A 135 -14.23 13.23 -8.41
N GLY A 136 -13.94 13.77 -9.60
CA GLY A 136 -13.54 12.99 -10.74
C GLY A 136 -12.18 12.28 -10.62
N HIS A 137 -12.11 11.01 -11.02
CA HIS A 137 -10.86 10.24 -10.93
C HIS A 137 -9.70 10.86 -11.73
N TRP A 138 -9.98 11.54 -12.86
CA TRP A 138 -8.93 12.13 -13.69
C TRP A 138 -8.42 13.40 -13.04
N VAL A 139 -9.34 14.23 -12.53
CA VAL A 139 -9.02 15.45 -11.80
C VAL A 139 -8.20 15.15 -10.55
N ARG A 140 -8.61 14.16 -9.73
CA ARG A 140 -7.86 13.74 -8.54
C ARG A 140 -6.47 13.22 -8.88
N SER A 141 -6.38 12.38 -9.92
CA SER A 141 -5.10 11.82 -10.37
C SER A 141 -4.17 12.90 -10.93
N PHE A 142 -4.71 13.87 -11.67
CA PHE A 142 -3.97 15.03 -12.18
C PHE A 142 -3.45 15.91 -11.04
N VAL A 143 -4.30 16.30 -10.08
CA VAL A 143 -3.89 17.12 -8.94
C VAL A 143 -2.81 16.40 -8.12
N MET A 144 -2.99 15.11 -7.85
CA MET A 144 -1.98 14.30 -7.17
C MET A 144 -0.67 14.24 -7.96
N TRP A 145 -0.75 14.06 -9.28
CA TRP A 145 0.41 13.99 -10.16
C TRP A 145 1.22 15.29 -10.17
N ILE A 146 0.57 16.45 -10.33
CA ILE A 146 1.23 17.76 -10.27
C ILE A 146 1.91 17.98 -8.91
N LEU A 147 1.21 17.71 -7.81
CA LEU A 147 1.78 17.83 -6.46
C LEU A 147 2.96 16.86 -6.25
N ALA A 148 2.89 15.66 -6.84
CA ALA A 148 3.97 14.69 -6.80
C ALA A 148 5.18 15.13 -7.65
N LEU A 149 4.99 15.76 -8.82
CA LEU A 149 6.08 16.33 -9.62
C LEU A 149 6.79 17.48 -8.89
N MET A 150 6.02 18.38 -8.27
CA MET A 150 6.55 19.44 -7.41
C MET A 150 7.32 18.85 -6.25
N GLY A 151 6.72 17.88 -5.56
CA GLY A 151 7.33 17.19 -4.42
C GLY A 151 8.62 16.45 -4.77
N ALA A 152 8.64 15.76 -5.91
CA ALA A 152 9.82 15.07 -6.45
C ALA A 152 10.97 16.05 -6.69
N THR A 153 10.69 17.20 -7.30
CA THR A 153 11.68 18.24 -7.60
C THR A 153 12.28 18.83 -6.32
N ILE A 154 11.44 19.07 -5.30
CA ILE A 154 11.89 19.53 -3.99
C ILE A 154 12.73 18.45 -3.30
N LEU A 155 12.25 17.21 -3.24
CA LEU A 155 12.98 16.08 -2.63
C LEU A 155 14.31 15.79 -3.31
N PHE A 156 14.38 15.90 -4.64
CA PHE A 156 15.61 15.71 -5.41
C PHE A 156 16.72 16.70 -5.04
N SER A 157 16.34 17.93 -4.66
CA SER A 157 17.32 18.91 -4.17
C SER A 157 17.92 18.54 -2.79
N VAL A 158 17.18 17.76 -1.99
CA VAL A 158 17.55 17.38 -0.63
C VAL A 158 18.30 16.04 -0.59
N VAL A 159 17.77 15.02 -1.27
CA VAL A 159 18.28 13.65 -1.20
C VAL A 159 19.38 13.44 -2.25
N LYS A 160 20.60 13.84 -1.89
CA LYS A 160 21.79 13.69 -2.74
C LYS A 160 22.04 12.21 -3.09
N LYS A 161 22.56 11.96 -4.30
CA LYS A 161 22.90 10.63 -4.85
C LYS A 161 21.72 9.72 -5.21
N ARG A 162 20.52 10.27 -5.39
CA ARG A 162 19.35 9.56 -5.94
C ARG A 162 19.05 10.04 -7.34
N THR A 163 18.36 9.21 -8.12
CA THR A 163 17.82 9.65 -9.40
C THR A 163 16.54 10.46 -9.18
N TRP A 164 16.20 11.32 -10.13
CA TRP A 164 14.96 12.09 -10.03
C TRP A 164 13.72 11.17 -10.04
N PHE A 165 13.80 10.06 -10.80
CA PHE A 165 12.73 9.05 -10.85
C PHE A 165 12.50 8.37 -9.49
N GLU A 166 13.57 8.04 -8.76
CA GLU A 166 13.48 7.52 -7.39
C GLU A 166 12.76 8.51 -6.46
N THR A 167 13.06 9.81 -6.57
CA THR A 167 12.39 10.84 -5.77
C THR A 167 10.94 11.07 -6.18
N LEU A 168 10.59 10.87 -7.45
CA LEU A 168 9.20 10.88 -7.92
C LEU A 168 8.39 9.73 -7.32
N ILE A 169 8.93 8.51 -7.34
CA ILE A 169 8.29 7.35 -6.70
C ILE A 169 8.07 7.62 -5.21
N LEU A 170 9.10 8.11 -4.51
CA LEU A 170 8.98 8.44 -3.09
C LEU A 170 7.90 9.51 -2.85
N SER A 171 7.87 10.56 -3.68
CA SER A 171 6.87 11.63 -3.57
C SER A 171 5.44 11.08 -3.74
N ILE A 172 5.19 10.30 -4.79
CA ILE A 172 3.88 9.67 -5.06
C ILE A 172 3.43 8.81 -3.87
N LEU A 173 4.33 7.99 -3.33
CA LEU A 173 4.04 7.11 -2.20
C LEU A 173 3.77 7.90 -0.91
N LEU A 174 4.50 8.99 -0.67
CA LEU A 174 4.29 9.85 0.50
C LEU A 174 2.95 10.57 0.45
N TYR A 175 2.60 11.19 -0.68
CA TYR A 175 1.26 11.78 -0.87
C TYR A 175 0.16 10.76 -0.67
N SER A 176 0.31 9.57 -1.27
CA SER A 176 -0.65 8.49 -1.13
C SER A 176 -0.81 8.05 0.33
N ALA A 177 0.30 7.88 1.07
CA ALA A 177 0.29 7.42 2.46
C ALA A 177 -0.31 8.47 3.39
N VAL A 178 0.07 9.74 3.21
CA VAL A 178 -0.49 10.88 3.97
C VAL A 178 -1.99 11.00 3.71
N TYR A 179 -2.42 10.94 2.44
CA TYR A 179 -3.83 10.95 2.09
C TYR A 179 -4.58 9.77 2.72
N ARG A 180 -4.03 8.55 2.61
CA ARG A 180 -4.64 7.36 3.19
C ARG A 180 -4.79 7.47 4.72
N ALA A 181 -3.78 7.98 5.41
CA ALA A 181 -3.86 8.22 6.84
C ALA A 181 -4.89 9.32 7.19
N THR A 182 -4.94 10.40 6.41
CA THR A 182 -5.83 11.54 6.67
C THR A 182 -7.30 11.19 6.49
N ILE A 183 -7.65 10.23 5.62
CA ILE A 183 -9.02 9.71 5.49
C ILE A 183 -9.59 9.18 6.83
N PHE A 184 -8.72 8.74 7.76
CA PHE A 184 -9.15 8.28 9.07
C PHE A 184 -9.41 9.42 10.07
N ALA A 185 -8.97 10.65 9.81
CA ALA A 185 -9.09 11.76 10.76
C ALA A 185 -10.56 12.08 11.13
N PRO A 186 -11.53 12.14 10.18
CA PRO A 186 -12.94 12.38 10.52
C PRO A 186 -13.57 11.28 11.39
N TRP A 187 -12.97 10.09 11.44
CA TRP A 187 -13.45 9.00 12.30
C TRP A 187 -13.14 9.23 13.78
N ILE A 188 -12.24 10.16 14.10
CA ILE A 188 -11.98 10.59 15.47
C ILE A 188 -12.92 11.74 15.79
N SER A 189 -14.03 11.44 16.45
CA SER A 189 -15.09 12.41 16.69
C SER A 189 -15.86 12.12 17.97
N THR A 190 -16.39 13.16 18.60
CA THR A 190 -17.34 13.09 19.73
C THR A 190 -18.79 13.01 19.27
N PHE A 191 -19.07 13.06 17.97
CA PHE A 191 -20.42 13.02 17.41
C PHE A 191 -21.18 11.75 17.87
N PRO A 192 -22.36 11.87 18.49
CA PRO A 192 -23.00 10.77 19.20
C PRO A 192 -23.55 9.67 18.28
N PHE A 193 -23.79 9.99 17.00
CA PHE A 193 -24.31 9.01 16.05
C PHE A 193 -23.20 8.25 15.31
N SER A 194 -23.59 7.11 14.75
CA SER A 194 -22.75 6.24 13.93
C SER A 194 -22.21 6.98 12.71
N LEU A 195 -20.90 6.97 12.48
CA LEU A 195 -20.20 7.54 11.31
C LEU A 195 -20.10 6.55 10.15
N GLY A 196 -20.39 5.27 10.39
CA GLY A 196 -20.44 4.29 9.32
C GLY A 196 -21.21 3.03 9.68
N TYR A 197 -21.28 2.13 8.71
CA TYR A 197 -22.02 0.89 8.84
C TYR A 197 -21.56 0.07 10.05
N SER A 198 -22.54 -0.40 10.83
CA SER A 198 -22.38 -1.24 12.02
C SER A 198 -21.37 -0.70 13.06
N GLU A 199 -21.11 0.60 13.16
CA GLU A 199 -20.19 1.13 14.19
C GLU A 199 -20.72 0.87 15.59
N GLY A 200 -21.99 1.21 15.86
CA GLY A 200 -22.62 0.96 17.15
C GLY A 200 -22.56 -0.52 17.54
N SER A 201 -22.91 -1.43 16.62
CA SER A 201 -22.84 -2.87 16.85
C SER A 201 -21.41 -3.33 17.16
N ARG A 202 -20.39 -2.76 16.51
CA ARG A 202 -18.99 -3.11 16.78
C ARG A 202 -18.58 -2.75 18.20
N TYR A 203 -18.95 -1.56 18.69
CA TYR A 203 -18.64 -1.15 20.05
C TYR A 203 -19.45 -1.94 21.08
N TYR A 204 -20.72 -2.24 20.78
CA TYR A 204 -21.52 -3.14 21.59
C TYR A 204 -20.85 -4.51 21.73
N PHE A 205 -20.51 -5.18 20.63
CA PHE A 205 -19.85 -6.51 20.69
C PHE A 205 -18.48 -6.48 21.37
N ALA A 206 -17.71 -5.40 21.20
CA ALA A 206 -16.46 -5.21 21.94
C ALA A 206 -16.68 -5.05 23.45
N SER A 207 -17.77 -4.40 23.87
CA SER A 207 -18.10 -4.22 25.29
C SER A 207 -18.47 -5.53 25.99
N LEU A 208 -18.96 -6.54 25.27
CA LEU A 208 -19.41 -7.81 25.86
C LEU A 208 -18.30 -8.57 26.59
N PHE A 209 -17.03 -8.41 26.19
CA PHE A 209 -15.88 -8.98 26.92
C PHE A 209 -15.73 -8.44 28.35
N PHE A 210 -16.32 -7.26 28.63
CA PHE A 210 -16.38 -6.65 29.95
C PHE A 210 -17.83 -6.36 30.36
N GLY A 211 -18.79 -7.08 29.76
CA GLY A 211 -20.22 -6.77 29.84
C GLY A 211 -20.76 -6.77 31.27
N GLU A 212 -20.36 -7.73 32.10
CA GLU A 212 -20.79 -7.80 33.51
C GLU A 212 -20.36 -6.56 34.30
N ARG A 213 -19.16 -6.03 34.04
CA ARG A 213 -18.66 -4.81 34.67
C ARG A 213 -19.36 -3.56 34.16
N ILE A 214 -19.66 -3.50 32.87
CA ILE A 214 -20.22 -2.30 32.21
C ILE A 214 -21.72 -2.20 32.45
N TYR A 215 -22.45 -3.31 32.32
CA TYR A 215 -23.91 -3.35 32.36
C TYR A 215 -24.46 -3.91 33.68
N SER A 216 -23.61 -4.40 34.58
CA SER A 216 -24.03 -5.06 35.83
C SER A 216 -24.99 -6.23 35.61
N PHE A 217 -24.92 -6.85 34.43
CA PHE A 217 -25.77 -7.96 34.01
C PHE A 217 -24.90 -9.21 33.77
N PRO A 218 -25.02 -10.25 34.62
CA PRO A 218 -24.25 -11.48 34.45
C PRO A 218 -24.78 -12.32 33.29
N GLY A 219 -23.92 -13.15 32.70
CA GLY A 219 -24.33 -14.15 31.70
C GLY A 219 -24.58 -13.61 30.29
N LEU A 220 -24.01 -12.44 29.95
CA LEU A 220 -23.97 -11.96 28.56
C LEU A 220 -23.15 -12.90 27.67
N GLU A 221 -23.69 -13.22 26.49
CA GLU A 221 -23.01 -14.05 25.50
C GLU A 221 -21.81 -13.33 24.88
N LEU A 222 -20.76 -14.09 24.55
CA LEU A 222 -19.62 -13.56 23.82
C LEU A 222 -19.97 -13.38 22.33
N PRO A 223 -19.37 -12.40 21.63
CA PRO A 223 -19.67 -12.18 20.24
C PRO A 223 -19.24 -13.37 19.37
N LEU A 224 -20.15 -13.86 18.53
CA LEU A 224 -19.88 -14.99 17.63
C LEU A 224 -19.08 -14.58 16.38
N PHE A 225 -19.39 -13.40 15.81
CA PHE A 225 -18.80 -12.97 14.54
C PHE A 225 -17.51 -12.19 14.78
N HIS A 226 -16.40 -12.57 14.12
CA HIS A 226 -15.11 -11.87 14.22
C HIS A 226 -14.65 -11.54 15.65
N PRO A 227 -14.65 -12.51 16.59
CA PRO A 227 -14.40 -12.19 17.99
C PRO A 227 -13.03 -11.60 18.26
N SER A 228 -11.99 -12.02 17.54
CA SER A 228 -10.66 -11.40 17.61
C SER A 228 -10.67 -9.89 17.32
N ARG A 229 -11.57 -9.41 16.45
CA ARG A 229 -11.76 -7.97 16.19
C ARG A 229 -12.23 -7.25 17.43
N TYR A 230 -13.21 -7.84 18.10
CA TYR A 230 -13.86 -7.26 19.27
C TYR A 230 -12.99 -7.35 20.51
N VAL A 231 -12.17 -8.40 20.65
CA VAL A 231 -11.11 -8.47 21.66
C VAL A 231 -10.19 -7.26 21.54
N LEU A 232 -9.67 -6.95 20.34
CA LEU A 232 -8.82 -5.78 20.16
C LEU A 232 -9.55 -4.46 20.42
N GLN A 233 -10.81 -4.35 20.01
CA GLN A 233 -11.63 -3.14 20.25
C GLN A 233 -12.07 -2.99 21.70
N SER A 234 -12.04 -4.07 22.50
CA SER A 234 -12.49 -4.05 23.88
C SER A 234 -11.53 -3.28 24.80
N ILE A 235 -10.28 -3.08 24.39
CA ILE A 235 -9.21 -2.52 25.23
C ILE A 235 -9.60 -1.18 25.90
N PRO A 236 -10.21 -0.19 25.22
CA PRO A 236 -10.62 1.06 25.88
C PRO A 236 -11.69 0.88 26.96
N PHE A 237 -12.48 -0.20 26.94
CA PHE A 237 -13.45 -0.52 27.99
C PHE A 237 -12.79 -0.98 29.30
N LEU A 238 -11.49 -1.24 29.32
CA LEU A 238 -10.75 -1.45 30.58
C LEU A 238 -10.78 -0.21 31.47
N ILE A 239 -10.91 0.98 30.86
CA ILE A 239 -11.00 2.28 31.52
C ILE A 239 -12.50 2.59 31.73
N PRO A 240 -12.99 2.65 32.98
CA PRO A 240 -14.38 2.99 33.27
C PRO A 240 -14.77 4.37 32.73
N GLY A 241 -15.95 4.48 32.14
CA GLY A 241 -16.46 5.75 31.62
C GLY A 241 -15.64 6.34 30.47
N SER A 242 -14.89 5.51 29.74
CA SER A 242 -14.09 5.96 28.60
C SER A 242 -14.97 6.67 27.55
N PRO A 243 -14.55 7.85 27.07
CA PRO A 243 -15.36 8.65 26.15
C PRO A 243 -15.36 8.04 24.75
N LEU A 244 -16.41 8.29 23.97
CA LEU A 244 -16.59 7.77 22.60
C LEU A 244 -15.38 8.06 21.69
N TRP A 245 -14.79 9.26 21.79
CA TRP A 245 -13.64 9.63 20.97
C TRP A 245 -12.44 8.71 21.23
N LEU A 246 -12.28 8.15 22.44
CA LEU A 246 -11.19 7.23 22.76
C LEU A 246 -11.35 5.89 22.02
N HIS A 247 -12.57 5.35 21.99
CA HIS A 247 -12.87 4.12 21.23
C HIS A 247 -12.64 4.30 19.72
N ARG A 248 -12.99 5.48 19.20
CA ARG A 248 -12.76 5.87 17.81
C ARG A 248 -11.28 6.03 17.49
N THR A 249 -10.54 6.78 18.31
CA THR A 249 -9.08 6.93 18.19
C THR A 249 -8.38 5.57 18.26
N TRP A 250 -8.78 4.70 19.19
CA TRP A 250 -8.23 3.36 19.30
C TRP A 250 -8.48 2.54 18.04
N GLN A 251 -9.70 2.60 17.47
CA GLN A 251 -9.99 1.93 16.21
C GLN A 251 -9.12 2.45 15.06
N VAL A 252 -8.91 3.76 14.96
CA VAL A 252 -8.03 4.36 13.95
C VAL A 252 -6.58 3.92 14.16
N PHE A 253 -6.11 3.91 15.41
CA PHE A 253 -4.79 3.42 15.79
C PHE A 253 -4.60 1.96 15.40
N LEU A 254 -5.58 1.08 15.64
CA LEU A 254 -5.51 -0.32 15.22
C LEU A 254 -5.38 -0.44 13.70
N TRP A 255 -6.17 0.32 12.94
CA TRP A 255 -6.09 0.31 11.46
C TRP A 255 -4.73 0.77 10.94
N ILE A 256 -4.27 1.95 11.34
CA ILE A 256 -3.02 2.53 10.83
C ILE A 256 -1.82 1.79 11.42
N GLY A 257 -1.82 1.58 12.74
CA GLY A 257 -0.72 1.01 13.51
C GLY A 257 -0.40 -0.43 13.13
N LEU A 258 -1.39 -1.33 13.09
CA LEU A 258 -1.12 -2.74 12.72
C LEU A 258 -0.69 -2.86 11.26
N THR A 259 -1.24 -2.04 10.36
CA THR A 259 -0.84 -2.00 8.95
C THR A 259 0.60 -1.53 8.79
N PHE A 260 0.96 -0.42 9.45
CA PHE A 260 2.32 0.11 9.47
C PHE A 260 3.32 -0.87 10.09
N PHE A 261 2.96 -1.49 11.21
CA PHE A 261 3.82 -2.48 11.88
C PHE A 261 4.04 -3.73 11.03
N THR A 262 3.01 -4.18 10.31
CA THR A 262 3.12 -5.30 9.37
C THR A 262 4.07 -4.94 8.22
N ALA A 263 3.92 -3.74 7.63
CA ALA A 263 4.81 -3.25 6.58
C ALA A 263 6.27 -3.11 7.05
N LEU A 264 6.48 -2.64 8.29
CA LEU A 264 7.79 -2.57 8.93
C LEU A 264 8.45 -3.95 9.08
N LEU A 265 7.73 -4.91 9.65
CA LEU A 265 8.23 -6.28 9.83
C LEU A 265 8.53 -6.94 8.50
N PHE A 266 7.68 -6.72 7.49
CA PHE A 266 7.92 -7.25 6.16
C PHE A 266 9.19 -6.66 5.53
N GLY A 267 9.38 -5.34 5.63
CA GLY A 267 10.61 -4.68 5.17
C GLY A 267 11.87 -5.15 5.92
N LYS A 268 11.76 -5.42 7.22
CA LYS A 268 12.83 -6.02 8.02
C LYS A 268 13.16 -7.43 7.53
N ARG A 269 12.15 -8.26 7.24
CA ARG A 269 12.32 -9.63 6.74
C ARG A 269 13.09 -9.69 5.44
N LEU A 270 12.80 -8.78 4.51
CA LEU A 270 13.51 -8.67 3.23
C LEU A 270 14.95 -8.16 3.33
N SER A 271 15.40 -7.72 4.51
CA SER A 271 16.78 -7.26 4.77
C SER A 271 17.27 -6.18 3.79
N ILE A 272 16.39 -5.23 3.43
CA ILE A 272 16.69 -4.16 2.48
C ILE A 272 17.77 -3.23 3.09
N ARG A 273 19.00 -3.35 2.57
CA ARG A 273 20.18 -2.63 3.08
C ARG A 273 20.06 -1.12 2.96
N ASP A 274 19.66 -0.65 1.79
CA ASP A 274 19.55 0.78 1.50
C ASP A 274 18.35 1.40 2.23
N LYS A 275 18.61 2.43 3.05
CA LYS A 275 17.58 3.07 3.88
C LYS A 275 16.49 3.74 3.03
N PHE A 276 16.85 4.34 1.90
CA PHE A 276 15.91 5.03 1.01
C PHE A 276 14.95 4.03 0.35
N HIS A 277 15.47 2.95 -0.23
CA HIS A 277 14.65 1.87 -0.78
C HIS A 277 13.78 1.20 0.28
N ARG A 278 14.25 1.11 1.53
CA ARG A 278 13.47 0.58 2.65
C ARG A 278 12.26 1.46 2.96
N VAL A 279 12.41 2.79 2.92
CA VAL A 279 11.29 3.73 3.08
C VAL A 279 10.29 3.60 1.93
N ILE A 280 10.76 3.54 0.69
CA ILE A 280 9.90 3.29 -0.49
C ILE A 280 9.11 1.99 -0.32
N PHE A 281 9.81 0.90 0.02
CA PHE A 281 9.17 -0.40 0.23
C PHE A 281 8.14 -0.37 1.36
N LEU A 282 8.47 0.28 2.48
CA LEU A 282 7.56 0.43 3.62
C LEU A 282 6.28 1.17 3.22
N LEU A 283 6.40 2.30 2.52
CA LEU A 283 5.25 3.09 2.08
C LEU A 283 4.40 2.31 1.07
N TRP A 284 5.05 1.64 0.12
CA TRP A 284 4.37 0.76 -0.82
C TRP A 284 3.62 -0.37 -0.10
N ALA A 285 4.26 -1.08 0.83
CA ALA A 285 3.66 -2.19 1.57
C ALA A 285 2.50 -1.70 2.46
N PHE A 286 2.64 -0.53 3.09
CA PHE A 286 1.57 0.11 3.87
C PHE A 286 0.34 0.39 3.00
N LEU A 287 0.53 0.98 1.82
CA LEU A 287 -0.55 1.27 0.88
C LEU A 287 -1.17 0.00 0.29
N PHE A 288 -0.34 -0.97 -0.07
CA PHE A 288 -0.76 -2.25 -0.60
C PHE A 288 -1.67 -3.01 0.38
N LEU A 289 -1.30 -3.05 1.66
CA LEU A 289 -2.13 -3.68 2.69
C LEU A 289 -3.49 -3.00 2.87
N PHE A 290 -3.61 -1.71 2.54
CA PHE A 290 -4.88 -0.99 2.55
C PHE A 290 -5.73 -1.16 1.30
N GLN A 291 -5.18 -1.72 0.21
CA GLN A 291 -5.90 -2.00 -1.03
C GLN A 291 -6.82 -3.20 -0.87
N CYS A 292 -6.41 -4.19 -0.09
CA CYS A 292 -7.22 -5.36 0.23
C CYS A 292 -8.04 -5.11 1.51
N PRO A 293 -9.25 -5.68 1.63
CA PRO A 293 -10.08 -5.58 2.84
C PRO A 293 -9.54 -6.48 3.97
N VAL A 294 -8.25 -6.37 4.28
CA VAL A 294 -7.61 -7.08 5.40
C VAL A 294 -7.77 -6.21 6.64
N TYR A 295 -8.68 -6.63 7.51
CA TYR A 295 -8.93 -5.96 8.77
C TYR A 295 -7.74 -6.10 9.72
N TYR A 296 -7.52 -5.08 10.55
CA TYR A 296 -6.39 -5.03 11.51
C TYR A 296 -6.27 -6.28 12.39
N HIS A 297 -7.38 -6.91 12.81
CA HIS A 297 -7.34 -8.13 13.64
C HIS A 297 -6.72 -9.32 12.89
N LEU A 298 -6.81 -9.35 11.56
CA LEU A 298 -6.18 -10.37 10.73
C LEU A 298 -4.68 -10.09 10.56
N LEU A 299 -4.25 -8.84 10.70
CA LEU A 299 -2.83 -8.51 10.64
C LEU A 299 -2.07 -9.03 11.87
N VAL A 300 -2.74 -9.32 12.99
CA VAL A 300 -2.08 -9.86 14.19
C VAL A 300 -1.38 -11.19 13.91
N MET A 301 -2.04 -12.16 13.26
CA MET A 301 -1.37 -13.42 12.93
C MET A 301 -0.28 -13.25 11.87
N VAL A 302 -0.44 -12.29 10.93
CA VAL A 302 0.61 -11.96 9.96
C VAL A 302 1.84 -11.40 10.68
N VAL A 303 1.63 -10.47 11.61
CA VAL A 303 2.67 -9.89 12.48
C VAL A 303 3.40 -10.98 13.26
N LEU A 304 2.67 -11.89 13.92
CA LEU A 304 3.26 -13.00 14.66
C LEU A 304 4.14 -13.88 13.78
N VAL A 305 3.66 -14.25 12.59
CA VAL A 305 4.41 -15.10 11.66
C VAL A 305 5.64 -14.37 11.11
N LEU A 306 5.51 -13.13 10.65
CA LEU A 306 6.64 -12.36 10.11
C LEU A 306 7.72 -12.11 11.17
N TRP A 307 7.32 -11.83 12.41
CA TRP A 307 8.23 -11.53 13.52
C TRP A 307 8.89 -12.78 14.10
N GLY A 308 8.11 -13.82 14.39
CA GLY A 308 8.54 -14.92 15.25
C GLY A 308 9.07 -16.16 14.52
N THR A 309 8.74 -16.36 13.24
CA THR A 309 9.14 -17.59 12.53
C THR A 309 10.60 -17.57 12.11
N ASN A 310 11.21 -18.75 12.08
CA ASN A 310 12.59 -18.94 11.63
C ASN A 310 12.64 -20.20 10.76
N SER A 311 12.87 -20.02 9.45
CA SER A 311 12.88 -21.12 8.47
C SER A 311 13.89 -22.24 8.76
N ARG A 312 14.85 -22.01 9.66
CA ARG A 312 15.83 -23.02 10.09
C ARG A 312 15.45 -23.74 11.39
N ASN A 313 14.55 -23.19 12.20
CA ASN A 313 14.16 -23.75 13.49
C ASN A 313 12.71 -24.25 13.42
N PHE A 314 12.55 -25.58 13.39
CA PHE A 314 11.26 -26.23 13.28
C PHE A 314 10.33 -25.93 14.47
N ILE A 315 10.83 -26.10 15.70
CA ILE A 315 10.03 -25.99 16.93
C ILE A 315 9.60 -24.55 17.17
N GLN A 316 10.53 -23.60 17.02
CA GLN A 316 10.21 -22.17 17.16
C GLN A 316 9.10 -21.77 16.18
N THR A 317 9.25 -22.15 14.90
CA THR A 317 8.25 -21.83 13.88
C THR A 317 6.92 -22.51 14.17
N LEU A 318 6.93 -23.78 14.60
CA LEU A 318 5.72 -24.51 14.95
C LEU A 318 4.95 -23.84 16.10
N ILE A 319 5.64 -23.43 17.17
CA ILE A 319 5.02 -22.74 18.31
C ILE A 319 4.34 -21.44 17.85
N ILE A 320 5.07 -20.63 17.07
CA ILE A 320 4.54 -19.36 16.55
C ILE A 320 3.34 -19.59 15.62
N VAL A 321 3.41 -20.59 14.75
CA VAL A 321 2.31 -20.97 13.86
C VAL A 321 1.09 -21.40 14.68
N ILE A 322 1.25 -22.22 15.73
CA ILE A 322 0.15 -22.64 16.59
C ILE A 322 -0.51 -21.42 17.26
N PHE A 323 0.26 -20.50 17.86
CA PHE A 323 -0.31 -19.30 18.48
C PHE A 323 -1.05 -18.41 17.47
N ALA A 324 -0.44 -18.18 16.31
CA ALA A 324 -1.05 -17.43 15.22
C ALA A 324 -2.32 -18.11 14.68
N SER A 325 -2.33 -19.44 14.64
CA SER A 325 -3.47 -20.27 14.25
C SER A 325 -4.61 -20.25 15.26
N VAL A 326 -4.32 -20.28 16.56
CA VAL A 326 -5.35 -20.11 17.60
C VAL A 326 -6.07 -18.77 17.42
N TRP A 327 -5.32 -17.70 17.14
CA TRP A 327 -5.87 -16.39 16.83
C TRP A 327 -6.68 -16.37 15.53
N ALA A 328 -6.20 -17.03 14.48
CA ALA A 328 -6.94 -17.18 13.21
C ALA A 328 -8.26 -17.94 13.41
N GLY A 329 -8.26 -18.97 14.26
CA GLY A 329 -9.41 -19.77 14.67
C GLY A 329 -10.58 -18.93 15.19
N ILE A 330 -10.28 -17.96 16.06
CA ILE A 330 -11.27 -17.03 16.60
C ILE A 330 -11.48 -15.78 15.71
N SER A 331 -10.98 -15.78 14.47
CA SER A 331 -11.11 -14.62 13.57
C SER A 331 -12.12 -14.87 12.45
N ARG A 332 -11.75 -15.76 11.51
CA ARG A 332 -12.53 -16.06 10.30
C ARG A 332 -12.17 -17.44 9.75
N ILE A 333 -13.18 -18.17 9.28
CA ILE A 333 -13.02 -19.52 8.73
C ILE A 333 -12.08 -19.58 7.51
N ASN A 334 -12.11 -18.56 6.65
CA ASN A 334 -11.22 -18.50 5.48
C ASN A 334 -9.76 -18.13 5.82
N TRP A 335 -9.46 -17.80 7.09
CA TRP A 335 -8.10 -17.51 7.55
C TRP A 335 -7.48 -18.65 8.37
N LEU A 336 -8.20 -19.75 8.61
CA LEU A 336 -7.70 -20.90 9.37
C LEU A 336 -6.35 -21.44 8.84
N PRO A 337 -6.13 -21.65 7.53
CA PRO A 337 -4.86 -22.19 7.05
C PRO A 337 -3.75 -21.13 6.93
N VAL A 338 -4.09 -19.84 7.02
CA VAL A 338 -3.20 -18.75 6.61
C VAL A 338 -1.89 -18.68 7.42
N PRO A 339 -1.86 -18.84 8.76
CA PRO A 339 -0.60 -18.82 9.50
C PRO A 339 0.38 -19.91 9.04
N GLY A 340 -0.12 -21.12 8.80
CA GLY A 340 0.67 -22.21 8.23
C GLY A 340 1.13 -21.91 6.81
N MET A 341 0.25 -21.41 5.95
CA MET A 341 0.60 -21.00 4.58
C MET A 341 1.70 -19.93 4.55
N LEU A 342 1.61 -18.91 5.41
CA LEU A 342 2.63 -17.85 5.50
C LEU A 342 3.98 -18.40 5.96
N ALA A 343 4.01 -19.32 6.92
CA ALA A 343 5.24 -19.99 7.34
C ALA A 343 5.84 -20.84 6.19
N CYS A 344 5.02 -21.55 5.42
CA CYS A 344 5.44 -22.27 4.22
C CYS A 344 6.04 -21.32 3.17
N THR A 345 5.37 -20.21 2.88
CA THR A 345 5.86 -19.18 1.95
C THR A 345 7.22 -18.65 2.38
N LEU A 346 7.39 -18.29 3.66
CA LEU A 346 8.68 -17.84 4.18
C LEU A 346 9.77 -18.92 4.05
N TYR A 347 9.44 -20.17 4.35
CA TYR A 347 10.38 -21.28 4.24
C TYR A 347 10.86 -21.52 2.80
N PHE A 348 9.94 -21.52 1.83
CA PHE A 348 10.31 -21.71 0.43
C PHE A 348 11.12 -20.53 -0.14
N LEU A 349 10.85 -19.31 0.34
CA LEU A 349 11.59 -18.12 -0.09
C LEU A 349 12.98 -18.04 0.55
N GLU A 350 13.11 -18.42 1.83
CA GLU A 350 14.35 -18.27 2.60
C GLU A 350 15.28 -19.47 2.52
N LEU A 351 14.73 -20.69 2.53
CA LEU A 351 15.50 -21.92 2.55
C LEU A 351 15.55 -22.56 1.16
N ARG A 352 16.76 -22.68 0.61
CA ARG A 352 16.98 -23.41 -0.65
C ARG A 352 16.99 -24.92 -0.38
N LYS A 353 16.30 -25.70 -1.22
CA LYS A 353 16.48 -27.16 -1.25
C LYS A 353 17.94 -27.49 -1.61
N GLN A 354 18.60 -28.23 -0.73
CA GLN A 354 19.93 -28.79 -1.01
C GLN A 354 19.79 -29.99 -1.96
N GLU A 355 20.82 -30.27 -2.77
CA GLU A 355 20.79 -31.35 -3.76
C GLU A 355 20.63 -32.72 -3.08
N GLU A 356 21.32 -32.92 -1.96
CA GLU A 356 21.31 -34.12 -1.13
C GLU A 356 19.96 -34.42 -0.45
N TRP A 357 19.09 -33.42 -0.29
CA TRP A 357 17.83 -33.62 0.43
C TRP A 357 16.77 -34.23 -0.49
N SER A 358 16.13 -35.32 -0.06
CA SER A 358 14.93 -35.80 -0.75
C SER A 358 13.83 -34.72 -0.73
N LEU A 359 12.95 -34.73 -1.74
CA LEU A 359 11.84 -33.79 -1.83
C LEU A 359 10.95 -33.85 -0.58
N LEU A 360 10.66 -35.08 -0.11
CA LEU A 360 9.86 -35.31 1.09
C LEU A 360 10.53 -34.74 2.35
N ARG A 361 11.86 -34.89 2.49
CA ARG A 361 12.60 -34.31 3.63
C ARG A 361 12.49 -32.79 3.64
N TYR A 362 12.56 -32.15 2.48
CA TYR A 362 12.42 -30.70 2.36
C TYR A 362 10.98 -30.21 2.63
N LEU A 363 9.97 -30.96 2.20
CA LEU A 363 8.55 -30.60 2.34
C LEU A 363 7.95 -30.94 3.71
N ARG A 364 8.57 -31.83 4.49
CA ARG A 364 8.05 -32.27 5.80
C ARG A 364 7.75 -31.10 6.74
N SER A 365 8.67 -30.15 6.88
CA SER A 365 8.49 -29.02 7.81
C SER A 365 7.32 -28.10 7.41
N PRO A 366 7.25 -27.60 6.16
CA PRO A 366 6.06 -26.89 5.64
C PRO A 366 4.75 -27.65 5.82
N LEU A 367 4.72 -28.93 5.46
CA LEU A 367 3.51 -29.75 5.56
C LEU A 367 3.02 -29.88 7.01
N LEU A 368 3.95 -30.07 7.95
CA LEU A 368 3.61 -30.13 9.38
C LEU A 368 3.14 -28.79 9.94
N TRP A 369 3.76 -27.67 9.58
CA TRP A 369 3.28 -26.36 10.02
C TRP A 369 1.89 -26.05 9.46
N LEU A 370 1.65 -26.37 8.18
CA LEU A 370 0.36 -26.18 7.55
C LEU A 370 -0.72 -27.05 8.19
N SER A 371 -0.46 -28.35 8.37
CA SER A 371 -1.44 -29.29 8.92
C SER A 371 -1.72 -29.00 10.39
N LEU A 372 -0.69 -28.93 11.24
CA LEU A 372 -0.85 -28.67 12.67
C LEU A 372 -1.40 -27.27 12.93
N GLY A 373 -0.98 -26.28 12.16
CA GLY A 373 -1.52 -24.92 12.21
C GLY A 373 -3.01 -24.87 11.84
N SER A 374 -3.41 -25.55 10.77
CA SER A 374 -4.83 -25.58 10.35
C SER A 374 -5.69 -26.32 11.38
N SER A 375 -5.20 -27.44 11.91
CA SER A 375 -5.87 -28.19 12.98
C SER A 375 -6.02 -27.38 14.27
N ALA A 376 -4.98 -26.63 14.68
CA ALA A 376 -5.04 -25.76 15.84
C ALA A 376 -6.05 -24.62 15.64
N ALA A 377 -6.10 -24.02 14.45
CA ALA A 377 -7.06 -22.99 14.12
C ALA A 377 -8.50 -23.52 14.15
N PHE A 378 -8.73 -24.70 13.56
CA PHE A 378 -10.03 -25.36 13.58
C PHE A 378 -10.47 -25.73 15.01
N GLY A 379 -9.58 -26.32 15.80
CA GLY A 379 -9.85 -26.65 17.21
C GLY A 379 -10.16 -25.40 18.05
N SER A 380 -9.41 -24.32 17.87
CA SER A 380 -9.67 -23.03 18.51
C SER A 380 -11.04 -22.45 18.10
N ASN A 381 -11.40 -22.57 16.82
CA ASN A 381 -12.70 -22.13 16.33
C ASN A 381 -13.86 -22.90 16.99
N LEU A 382 -13.76 -24.24 17.09
CA LEU A 382 -14.74 -25.07 17.78
C LEU A 382 -14.82 -24.75 19.28
N ALA A 383 -13.67 -24.64 19.94
CA ALA A 383 -13.61 -24.31 21.37
C ALA A 383 -14.27 -22.95 21.66
N TYR A 384 -14.01 -21.94 20.83
CA TYR A 384 -14.64 -20.64 20.99
C TYR A 384 -16.15 -20.69 20.81
N GLN A 385 -16.66 -21.48 19.85
CA GLN A 385 -18.10 -21.63 19.66
C GLN A 385 -18.79 -22.21 20.90
N ILE A 386 -18.18 -23.23 21.53
CA ILE A 386 -18.68 -23.82 22.77
C ILE A 386 -18.68 -22.78 23.90
N LEU A 387 -17.61 -21.99 24.01
CA LEU A 387 -17.48 -20.95 25.03
C LEU A 387 -18.46 -19.80 24.84
N ALA A 388 -18.74 -19.41 23.59
CA ALA A 388 -19.59 -18.27 23.30
C ALA A 388 -21.08 -18.52 23.51
N ARG A 389 -21.49 -19.77 23.83
CA ARG A 389 -22.87 -20.19 24.17
C ARG A 389 -23.97 -19.83 23.16
N GLY A 390 -23.62 -19.32 21.99
CA GLY A 390 -24.59 -18.83 21.01
C GLY A 390 -25.24 -19.93 20.16
N ALA A 391 -26.49 -19.69 19.77
CA ALA A 391 -27.30 -20.60 18.95
C ALA A 391 -26.55 -21.08 17.68
N THR A 392 -26.40 -22.40 17.57
CA THR A 392 -25.74 -23.14 16.46
C THR A 392 -26.34 -22.85 15.07
N ASN A 393 -27.55 -22.29 15.02
CA ASN A 393 -28.32 -22.10 13.78
C ASN A 393 -27.78 -21.01 12.84
N TRP A 394 -26.96 -20.06 13.32
CA TRP A 394 -26.41 -18.99 12.47
C TRP A 394 -25.18 -19.44 11.66
N LEU A 395 -24.57 -20.58 12.03
CA LEU A 395 -23.32 -21.07 11.45
C LEU A 395 -23.50 -21.63 10.03
N SER A 396 -24.65 -22.26 9.75
CA SER A 396 -25.00 -22.80 8.42
C SER A 396 -24.93 -21.71 7.34
N SER A 397 -25.44 -20.50 7.63
CA SER A 397 -25.44 -19.40 6.65
C SER A 397 -24.05 -18.99 6.15
N ILE A 398 -23.00 -19.11 6.99
CA ILE A 398 -21.63 -18.73 6.63
C ILE A 398 -20.97 -19.82 5.78
N GLN A 399 -21.26 -21.09 6.09
CA GLN A 399 -20.72 -22.24 5.36
C GLN A 399 -21.45 -22.46 4.03
N ASP A 400 -22.73 -22.12 3.97
CA ASP A 400 -23.61 -22.34 2.82
C ASP A 400 -23.74 -21.09 1.92
N SER A 401 -22.92 -20.06 2.15
CA SER A 401 -22.94 -18.85 1.33
C SER A 401 -22.55 -19.15 -0.12
N PRO A 402 -23.41 -18.87 -1.12
CA PRO A 402 -23.14 -19.20 -2.51
C PRO A 402 -21.94 -18.42 -3.04
N LEU A 403 -21.04 -19.11 -3.75
CA LEU A 403 -19.93 -18.48 -4.46
C LEU A 403 -20.47 -17.62 -5.60
N LEU A 404 -20.18 -16.31 -5.56
CA LEU A 404 -20.63 -15.34 -6.56
C LEU A 404 -19.71 -15.36 -7.78
N TRP A 405 -19.73 -16.46 -8.55
CA TRP A 405 -18.87 -16.70 -9.70
C TRP A 405 -18.90 -15.58 -10.75
N TYR A 406 -20.07 -14.96 -10.95
CA TYR A 406 -20.23 -13.85 -11.90
C TYR A 406 -19.38 -12.61 -11.55
N ARG A 407 -18.84 -12.50 -10.32
CA ARG A 407 -17.93 -11.40 -9.91
C ARG A 407 -16.47 -11.64 -10.29
N LEU A 408 -16.11 -12.83 -10.77
CA LEU A 408 -14.72 -13.12 -11.18
C LEU A 408 -14.27 -12.24 -12.36
N LEU A 409 -15.17 -12.00 -13.30
CA LEU A 409 -14.99 -11.14 -14.47
C LEU A 409 -15.84 -9.85 -14.31
N PRO A 410 -15.65 -8.83 -15.18
CA PRO A 410 -16.46 -7.61 -15.16
C PRO A 410 -17.96 -7.89 -15.04
N SER A 411 -18.59 -7.29 -14.05
CA SER A 411 -20.02 -7.46 -13.76
C SER A 411 -20.66 -6.17 -13.29
N ALA A 412 -22.00 -6.10 -13.29
CA ALA A 412 -22.76 -4.95 -12.81
C ALA A 412 -22.42 -4.58 -11.35
N THR A 413 -22.16 -5.58 -10.50
CA THR A 413 -21.83 -5.36 -9.07
C THR A 413 -20.35 -5.12 -8.80
N TYR A 414 -19.47 -5.44 -9.75
CA TYR A 414 -18.04 -5.18 -9.66
C TYR A 414 -17.44 -4.98 -11.04
N LYS A 415 -17.37 -3.70 -11.47
CA LYS A 415 -17.05 -3.31 -12.86
C LYS A 415 -15.74 -3.89 -13.39
N LEU A 416 -14.74 -4.05 -12.53
CA LEU A 416 -13.43 -4.57 -12.93
C LEU A 416 -13.35 -6.10 -12.92
N GLY A 417 -14.19 -6.77 -12.14
CA GLY A 417 -14.04 -8.21 -11.85
C GLY A 417 -12.88 -8.51 -10.89
N VAL A 418 -13.00 -9.60 -10.12
CA VAL A 418 -11.99 -10.01 -9.13
C VAL A 418 -10.65 -10.39 -9.78
N LEU A 419 -10.67 -11.16 -10.88
CA LEU A 419 -9.43 -11.61 -11.52
C LEU A 419 -8.62 -10.45 -12.12
N PRO A 420 -9.21 -9.53 -12.92
CA PRO A 420 -8.45 -8.39 -13.44
C PRO A 420 -7.96 -7.47 -12.32
N ALA A 421 -8.75 -7.27 -11.26
CA ALA A 421 -8.34 -6.46 -10.12
C ALA A 421 -7.13 -7.04 -9.37
N ILE A 422 -7.10 -8.35 -9.14
CA ILE A 422 -5.97 -9.03 -8.49
C ILE A 422 -4.72 -8.94 -9.37
N LEU A 423 -4.85 -9.14 -10.68
CA LEU A 423 -3.73 -9.00 -11.61
C LEU A 423 -3.13 -7.59 -11.54
N ILE A 424 -3.96 -6.55 -11.64
CA ILE A 424 -3.53 -5.15 -11.54
C ILE A 424 -2.84 -4.87 -10.21
N ALA A 425 -3.43 -5.31 -9.09
CA ALA A 425 -2.85 -5.14 -7.76
C ALA A 425 -1.50 -5.85 -7.62
N SER A 426 -1.30 -6.96 -8.34
CA SER A 426 -0.09 -7.79 -8.27
C SER A 426 1.01 -7.38 -9.25
N ILE A 427 0.75 -6.48 -10.22
CA ILE A 427 1.73 -6.05 -11.23
C ILE A 427 3.09 -5.65 -10.61
N PRO A 428 3.17 -4.81 -9.56
CA PRO A 428 4.46 -4.41 -9.00
C PRO A 428 5.27 -5.60 -8.47
N LEU A 429 4.60 -6.56 -7.83
CA LEU A 429 5.23 -7.76 -7.30
C LEU A 429 5.65 -8.72 -8.41
N VAL A 430 4.78 -8.95 -9.40
CA VAL A 430 5.08 -9.78 -10.58
C VAL A 430 6.28 -9.22 -11.32
N PHE A 431 6.34 -7.91 -11.55
CA PHE A 431 7.47 -7.27 -12.20
C PHE A 431 8.77 -7.44 -11.41
N LEU A 432 8.73 -7.30 -10.07
CA LEU A 432 9.88 -7.50 -9.20
C LEU A 432 10.37 -8.96 -9.26
N ILE A 433 9.45 -9.93 -9.19
CA ILE A 433 9.75 -11.35 -9.28
C ILE A 433 10.38 -11.67 -10.65
N LEU A 434 9.74 -11.27 -11.75
CA LEU A 434 10.24 -11.50 -13.11
C LEU A 434 11.62 -10.85 -13.31
N SER A 435 11.80 -9.61 -12.87
CA SER A 435 13.09 -8.91 -12.96
C SER A 435 14.19 -9.65 -12.21
N ASN A 436 13.89 -10.23 -11.03
CA ASN A 436 14.85 -11.00 -10.26
C ASN A 436 15.19 -12.34 -10.92
N VAL A 437 14.17 -13.06 -11.41
CA VAL A 437 14.33 -14.33 -12.12
C VAL A 437 15.18 -14.15 -13.38
N LEU A 438 14.87 -13.14 -14.20
CA LEU A 438 15.60 -12.84 -15.44
C LEU A 438 17.06 -12.44 -15.17
N ARG A 439 17.33 -11.70 -14.09
CA ARG A 439 18.70 -11.30 -13.73
C ARG A 439 19.53 -12.45 -13.15
N ARG A 440 18.89 -13.46 -12.57
CA ARG A 440 19.58 -14.55 -11.83
C ARG A 440 18.92 -15.91 -12.06
N PRO A 441 18.83 -16.39 -13.32
CA PRO A 441 18.06 -17.60 -13.64
C PRO A 441 18.59 -18.85 -12.91
N ARG A 442 19.92 -18.95 -12.76
CA ARG A 442 20.58 -20.07 -12.07
C ARG A 442 20.31 -20.14 -10.55
N ARG A 443 19.76 -19.09 -9.94
CA ARG A 443 19.41 -19.08 -8.52
C ARG A 443 17.96 -19.46 -8.26
N TRP A 444 17.18 -19.66 -9.33
CA TRP A 444 15.78 -20.00 -9.22
C TRP A 444 15.58 -21.51 -9.25
N HIS A 445 14.61 -22.01 -8.47
CA HIS A 445 14.25 -23.42 -8.42
C HIS A 445 12.72 -23.51 -8.53
N PRO A 446 12.16 -24.40 -9.37
CA PRO A 446 10.71 -24.48 -9.62
C PRO A 446 9.87 -24.67 -8.37
N ILE A 447 10.39 -25.35 -7.35
CA ILE A 447 9.71 -25.53 -6.05
C ILE A 447 9.31 -24.21 -5.36
N ARG A 448 9.98 -23.10 -5.69
CA ARG A 448 9.63 -21.77 -5.16
C ARG A 448 8.31 -21.24 -5.71
N ILE A 449 7.79 -21.80 -6.80
CA ILE A 449 6.44 -21.51 -7.27
C ILE A 449 5.41 -21.85 -6.18
N LEU A 450 5.66 -22.87 -5.35
CA LEU A 450 4.76 -23.23 -4.23
C LEU A 450 4.67 -22.14 -3.14
N SER A 451 5.50 -21.09 -3.22
CA SER A 451 5.43 -19.93 -2.33
C SER A 451 4.50 -18.82 -2.82
N LEU A 452 4.09 -18.88 -4.10
CA LEU A 452 3.16 -17.97 -4.78
C LEU A 452 1.76 -18.58 -4.75
#